data_AF-H6V4F9-F1
#
_entry.id   AF-H6V4F9-F1
#
_cell.length_a   1.000
_cell.length_b   1.000
_cell.length_c   1.000
_cell.angle_alpha   90.00
_cell.angle_beta   90.00
_cell.angle_gamma   90.00
#
_symmetry.space_group_name_H-M   'P 1'
#
loop_
_entity.id
_entity.type
_entity.pdbx_description
1 polymer ?
#
loop_
_entity_poly.entity_id
_entity_poly.type
_entity_poly.pdbx_seq_one_letter_code
_entity_poly.pdbx_strand_id
1 'polypeptide(L)'
;TQNQAFSALLFLYREVLEREFGWLDDVVRAKRPKRIPAVFTHTQSMAILDRLRGVNWLVCKLLYGSGLRGIEALRLRVKDPDFDRLQITIRDAKGQKDRVTILPKTIVKPLKRHLTDVKRLHDQAMRDGYGGVELPDALARKYPNAPFEQGWQYVFPAAKPSIDPRSGVRRRHHLGRSLIQRAVRKAMRETGIHKHAGLHTFRHSFATHLL
;
A
#
# COMPACT_ATOMS: atom_id res chain seq x y z
N THR A 1 3.66 8.58 20.64
CA THR A 1 2.50 9.42 20.95
C THR A 1 2.94 10.80 21.37
N GLN A 2 3.83 10.96 22.37
CA GLN A 2 4.38 12.28 22.76
C GLN A 2 4.99 13.09 21.60
N ASN A 3 5.94 12.53 20.83
CA ASN A 3 6.52 13.26 19.69
C ASN A 3 5.49 13.62 18.61
N GLN A 4 4.42 12.83 18.45
CA GLN A 4 3.35 13.13 17.49
C GLN A 4 2.46 14.27 18.00
N ALA A 5 2.14 14.28 19.30
CA ALA A 5 1.41 15.36 19.94
C ALA A 5 2.22 16.66 19.91
N PHE A 6 3.52 16.60 20.21
CA PHE A 6 4.43 17.73 20.06
C PHE A 6 4.44 18.27 18.62
N SER A 7 4.58 17.41 17.61
CA SER A 7 4.50 17.84 16.21
C SER A 7 3.15 18.45 15.84
N ALA A 8 2.04 17.95 16.41
CA ALA A 8 0.71 18.51 16.16
C ALA A 8 0.54 19.90 16.80
N LEU A 9 1.02 20.10 18.03
CA LEU A 9 1.04 21.39 18.70
C LEU A 9 1.93 22.40 17.97
N LEU A 10 3.11 21.97 17.53
CA LEU A 10 4.02 22.81 16.76
C LEU A 10 3.39 23.24 15.43
N PHE A 11 2.69 22.34 14.73
CA PHE A 11 1.93 22.66 13.51
C PHE A 11 0.79 23.64 13.79
N LEU A 12 -0.01 23.41 14.85
CA LEU A 12 -1.13 24.30 15.21
C LEU A 12 -0.66 25.73 15.43
N TYR A 13 0.39 25.95 16.22
CA TYR A 13 0.84 27.31 16.52
C TYR A 13 1.46 27.98 15.30
N ARG A 14 2.34 27.27 14.57
CA ARG A 14 3.09 27.87 13.45
C ARG A 14 2.23 28.09 12.21
N GLU A 15 1.44 27.09 11.83
CA GLU A 15 0.77 27.06 10.51
C GLU A 15 -0.70 27.45 10.57
N VAL A 16 -1.34 27.38 11.75
CA VAL A 16 -2.78 27.71 11.91
C VAL A 16 -2.98 28.99 12.70
N LEU A 17 -2.26 29.15 13.82
CA LEU A 17 -2.38 30.33 14.67
C LEU A 17 -1.38 31.43 14.30
N GLU A 18 -0.46 31.17 13.36
CA GLU A 18 0.61 32.08 12.92
C GLU A 18 1.36 32.75 14.09
N ARG A 19 1.55 31.98 15.17
CA ARG A 19 2.23 32.42 16.40
C ARG A 19 3.50 31.61 16.58
N GLU A 20 4.54 32.29 17.05
CA GLU A 20 5.73 31.58 17.48
C GLU A 20 5.39 30.67 18.66
N PHE A 21 5.70 29.39 18.48
CA PHE A 21 5.71 28.45 19.58
C PHE A 21 6.92 28.82 20.44
N GLY A 22 6.69 29.45 21.60
CA GLY A 22 7.75 29.90 22.51
C GLY A 22 8.77 28.79 22.81
N TRP A 23 9.99 29.19 23.21
CA TRP A 23 11.07 28.25 23.52
C TRP A 23 10.65 27.26 24.61
N LEU A 24 10.65 25.98 24.27
CA LEU A 24 10.34 24.87 25.16
C LEU A 24 11.65 24.18 25.54
N ASP A 25 12.40 24.77 26.46
CA ASP A 25 13.69 24.24 26.89
C ASP A 25 13.57 22.87 27.58
N ASP A 26 12.41 22.56 28.16
CA ASP A 26 12.16 21.33 28.95
C ASP A 26 11.41 20.20 28.23
N VAL A 27 11.15 20.29 26.92
CA VAL A 27 10.48 19.19 26.22
C VAL A 27 11.48 18.13 25.78
N VAL A 28 11.75 17.20 26.71
CA VAL A 28 12.51 15.98 26.46
C VAL A 28 11.80 15.15 25.38
N ARG A 29 12.35 15.14 24.16
CA ARG A 29 11.89 14.23 23.11
C ARG A 29 12.09 12.80 23.57
N ALA A 30 11.01 12.02 23.65
CA ALA A 30 11.11 10.59 23.90
C ALA A 30 11.99 9.93 22.82
N LYS A 31 13.16 9.41 23.25
CA LYS A 31 14.01 8.56 22.42
C LYS A 31 13.25 7.25 22.17
N ARG A 32 12.95 6.96 20.90
CA ARG A 32 12.36 5.67 20.55
C ARG A 32 13.41 4.58 20.78
N PRO A 33 13.12 3.53 21.56
CA PRO A 33 14.03 2.41 21.70
C PRO A 33 14.26 1.77 20.32
N LYS A 34 15.53 1.58 19.94
CA LYS A 34 15.92 0.90 18.71
C LYS A 34 15.59 -0.59 18.87
N ARG A 35 14.46 -1.03 18.32
CA ARG A 35 14.11 -2.46 18.27
C ARG A 35 14.68 -3.08 17.01
N ILE A 36 15.29 -4.25 17.13
CA ILE A 36 15.73 -5.05 15.98
C ILE A 36 14.47 -5.45 15.20
N PRO A 37 14.36 -5.11 13.89
CA PRO A 37 13.22 -5.51 13.09
C PRO A 37 13.14 -7.04 13.01
N ALA A 38 11.97 -7.60 13.32
CA ALA A 38 11.74 -9.02 13.06
C ALA A 38 11.74 -9.26 11.55
N VAL A 39 12.57 -10.20 11.08
CA VAL A 39 12.58 -10.73 9.71
C VAL A 39 12.05 -12.16 9.70
N PHE A 40 11.35 -12.54 8.63
CA PHE A 40 11.00 -13.94 8.37
C PHE A 40 12.16 -14.62 7.67
N THR A 41 12.43 -15.88 8.01
CA THR A 41 13.25 -16.72 7.14
C THR A 41 12.51 -17.00 5.84
N HIS A 42 13.22 -17.52 4.83
CA HIS A 42 12.58 -17.98 3.59
C HIS A 42 11.45 -18.97 3.87
N THR A 43 11.72 -20.02 4.65
CA THR A 43 10.75 -21.06 5.02
C THR A 43 9.54 -20.48 5.75
N GLN A 44 9.75 -19.54 6.68
CA GLN A 44 8.65 -18.86 7.37
C GLN A 44 7.80 -18.03 6.41
N SER A 45 8.44 -17.29 5.50
CA SER A 45 7.74 -16.48 4.50
C SER A 45 6.86 -17.36 3.60
N MET A 46 7.41 -18.48 3.13
CA MET A 46 6.67 -19.44 2.31
C MET A 46 5.54 -20.11 3.07
N ALA A 47 5.77 -20.57 4.30
CA ALA A 47 4.73 -21.17 5.15
C ALA A 47 3.53 -20.22 5.36
N ILE A 48 3.79 -18.93 5.61
CA ILE A 48 2.71 -17.93 5.73
C ILE A 48 2.00 -17.73 4.39
N LEU A 49 2.74 -17.59 3.29
CA LEU A 49 2.16 -17.43 1.95
C LEU A 49 1.27 -18.63 1.58
N ASP A 50 1.65 -19.84 1.93
CA ASP A 50 0.89 -21.06 1.60
C ASP A 50 -0.47 -21.16 2.32
N ARG A 51 -0.65 -20.41 3.42
CA ARG A 51 -1.94 -20.25 4.12
C ARG A 51 -2.81 -19.12 3.56
N LEU A 52 -2.25 -18.25 2.71
CA LEU A 52 -3.00 -17.18 2.06
C LEU A 52 -3.62 -17.66 0.74
N ARG A 53 -4.71 -17.02 0.35
CA ARG A 53 -5.45 -17.28 -0.89
C ARG A 53 -5.89 -15.98 -1.56
N GLY A 54 -6.13 -16.03 -2.86
CA GLY A 54 -6.67 -14.92 -3.65
C GLY A 54 -5.85 -13.63 -3.52
N VAL A 55 -6.56 -12.51 -3.32
CA VAL A 55 -5.95 -11.17 -3.25
C VAL A 55 -4.94 -11.02 -2.11
N ASN A 56 -5.20 -11.63 -0.94
CA ASN A 56 -4.27 -11.58 0.19
C ASN A 56 -2.93 -12.23 -0.17
N TRP A 57 -2.97 -13.35 -0.89
CA TRP A 57 -1.78 -14.02 -1.39
C TRP A 57 -1.03 -13.15 -2.40
N LEU A 58 -1.73 -12.57 -3.38
CA LEU A 58 -1.12 -11.69 -4.38
C LEU A 58 -0.38 -10.51 -3.75
N VAL A 59 -1.05 -9.82 -2.81
CA VAL A 59 -0.45 -8.66 -2.13
C VAL A 59 0.78 -9.08 -1.33
N CYS A 60 0.68 -10.13 -0.51
CA CYS A 60 1.81 -10.59 0.29
C CYS A 60 2.97 -11.11 -0.58
N LYS A 61 2.68 -11.76 -1.70
CA LYS A 61 3.71 -12.24 -2.64
C LYS A 61 4.44 -11.07 -3.30
N LEU A 62 3.75 -9.98 -3.67
CA LEU A 62 4.40 -8.76 -4.16
C LEU A 62 5.24 -8.07 -3.08
N LEU A 63 4.76 -7.99 -1.84
CA LEU A 63 5.54 -7.40 -0.75
C LEU A 63 6.84 -8.17 -0.50
N TYR A 64 6.80 -9.50 -0.58
CA TYR A 64 7.95 -10.37 -0.39
C TYR A 64 8.86 -10.44 -1.61
N GLY A 65 8.33 -10.46 -2.83
CA GLY A 65 9.13 -10.68 -4.04
C GLY A 65 9.55 -9.40 -4.78
N SER A 66 8.90 -8.28 -4.49
CA SER A 66 9.17 -6.97 -5.10
C SER A 66 9.57 -5.92 -4.06
N GLY A 67 9.68 -6.33 -2.79
CA GLY A 67 10.04 -5.43 -1.69
C GLY A 67 9.12 -4.22 -1.56
N LEU A 68 7.85 -4.26 -1.98
CA LEU A 68 6.95 -3.10 -1.91
C LEU A 68 6.64 -2.71 -0.46
N ARG A 69 6.41 -1.43 -0.17
CA ARG A 69 5.76 -1.04 1.09
C ARG A 69 4.30 -1.46 1.04
N GLY A 70 3.70 -1.72 2.20
CA GLY A 70 2.29 -2.09 2.29
C GLY A 70 1.35 -1.13 1.54
N ILE A 71 1.57 0.18 1.65
CA ILE A 71 0.74 1.16 0.96
C ILE A 71 1.05 1.27 -0.54
N GLU A 72 2.30 1.06 -0.95
CA GLU A 72 2.70 1.07 -2.36
C GLU A 72 2.04 -0.10 -3.10
N ALA A 73 2.03 -1.30 -2.50
CA ALA A 73 1.35 -2.46 -3.06
C ALA A 73 -0.17 -2.23 -3.20
N LEU A 74 -0.80 -1.58 -2.22
CA LEU A 74 -2.24 -1.32 -2.26
C LEU A 74 -2.62 -0.23 -3.26
N ARG A 75 -1.78 0.78 -3.41
CA ARG A 75 -2.02 1.91 -4.33
C ARG A 75 -1.54 1.65 -5.76
N LEU A 76 -0.97 0.49 -6.04
CA LEU A 76 -0.51 0.11 -7.35
C LEU A 76 -1.64 0.24 -8.39
N ARG A 77 -1.36 0.85 -9.53
CA ARG A 77 -2.30 1.04 -10.64
C ARG A 77 -2.11 -0.04 -11.70
N VAL A 78 -3.14 -0.31 -12.49
CA VAL A 78 -3.12 -1.37 -13.53
C VAL A 78 -1.98 -1.17 -14.53
N LYS A 79 -1.59 0.07 -14.82
CA LYS A 79 -0.49 0.42 -15.72
C LYS A 79 0.92 0.27 -15.16
N ASP A 80 1.06 0.02 -13.84
CA ASP A 80 2.36 0.07 -13.17
C ASP A 80 3.19 -1.22 -13.33
N PRO A 81 2.61 -2.43 -13.38
CA PRO A 81 3.34 -3.66 -13.73
C PRO A 81 3.66 -3.73 -15.24
N ASP A 82 4.93 -3.87 -15.56
CA ASP A 82 5.43 -4.24 -16.88
C ASP A 82 5.71 -5.75 -16.90
N PHE A 83 4.87 -6.49 -17.62
CA PHE A 83 4.95 -7.94 -17.67
C PHE A 83 6.05 -8.46 -18.61
N ASP A 84 6.52 -7.64 -19.55
CA ASP A 84 7.53 -8.02 -20.53
C ASP A 84 8.92 -7.81 -19.94
N ARG A 85 9.13 -6.68 -19.25
CA ARG A 85 10.36 -6.37 -18.52
C ARG A 85 10.44 -6.98 -17.13
N LEU A 86 9.35 -7.60 -16.66
CA LEU A 86 9.21 -8.13 -15.30
C LEU A 86 9.56 -7.06 -14.23
N GLN A 87 8.93 -5.90 -14.37
CA GLN A 87 9.19 -4.74 -13.52
C GLN A 87 7.89 -4.14 -12.99
N ILE A 88 7.99 -3.41 -11.89
CA ILE A 88 6.90 -2.63 -11.32
C ILE A 88 7.39 -1.21 -11.12
N THR A 89 6.70 -0.26 -11.74
CA THR A 89 6.95 1.17 -11.53
C THR A 89 6.16 1.65 -10.32
N ILE A 90 6.85 2.14 -9.30
CA ILE A 90 6.25 2.67 -8.08
C ILE A 90 6.24 4.19 -8.19
N ARG A 91 5.05 4.75 -8.35
CA ARG A 91 4.84 6.19 -8.47
C ARG A 91 4.70 6.86 -7.12
N ASP A 92 5.07 8.14 -7.06
CA ASP A 92 4.91 8.99 -5.87
C ASP A 92 5.53 8.39 -4.60
N ALA A 93 6.68 7.70 -4.74
CA ALA A 93 7.39 7.23 -3.57
C ALA A 93 7.94 8.43 -2.76
N LYS A 94 8.30 8.18 -1.49
CA LYS A 94 8.84 9.19 -0.57
C LYS A 94 9.78 10.18 -1.29
N GLY A 95 9.41 11.46 -1.32
CA GLY A 95 10.14 12.52 -2.02
C GLY A 95 9.71 12.77 -3.46
N GLN A 96 8.52 12.32 -3.89
CA GLN A 96 7.98 12.47 -5.25
C GLN A 96 8.88 11.88 -6.34
N LYS A 97 9.63 10.82 -6.00
CA LYS A 97 10.50 10.12 -6.95
C LYS A 97 9.87 8.79 -7.31
N ASP A 98 9.76 8.55 -8.61
CA ASP A 98 9.42 7.24 -9.12
C ASP A 98 10.60 6.29 -8.94
N ARG A 99 10.32 5.00 -8.71
CA ARG A 99 11.34 3.96 -8.71
C ARG A 99 10.81 2.68 -9.33
N VAL A 100 11.71 1.90 -9.89
CA VAL A 100 11.40 0.59 -10.45
C VAL A 100 11.81 -0.51 -9.47
N THR A 101 11.04 -1.59 -9.42
CA THR A 101 11.41 -2.82 -8.71
C THR A 101 11.05 -4.05 -9.54
N ILE A 102 11.45 -5.23 -9.06
CA ILE A 102 11.29 -6.50 -9.76
C ILE A 102 9.85 -6.99 -9.65
N LEU A 103 9.29 -7.54 -10.72
CA LEU A 103 8.06 -8.33 -10.71
C LEU A 103 8.42 -9.83 -10.72
N PRO A 104 8.13 -10.59 -9.64
CA PRO A 104 8.39 -12.01 -9.61
C PRO A 104 7.68 -12.77 -10.74
N LYS A 105 8.41 -13.53 -11.55
CA LYS A 105 7.83 -14.32 -12.66
C LYS A 105 6.69 -15.24 -12.20
N THR A 106 6.78 -15.76 -10.98
CA THR A 106 5.76 -16.65 -10.37
C THR A 106 4.40 -15.97 -10.17
N ILE A 107 4.34 -14.63 -10.08
CA ILE A 107 3.09 -13.91 -9.89
C ILE A 107 2.43 -13.48 -11.21
N VAL A 108 3.14 -13.52 -12.33
CA VAL A 108 2.68 -12.96 -13.61
C VAL A 108 1.34 -13.56 -14.04
N LYS A 109 1.23 -14.89 -14.08
CA LYS A 109 -0.01 -15.56 -14.50
C LYS A 109 -1.17 -15.30 -13.52
N PRO A 110 -1.00 -15.48 -12.19
CA PRO A 110 -2.03 -15.10 -11.22
C PRO A 110 -2.45 -13.62 -11.29
N LEU A 111 -1.50 -12.70 -11.48
CA LEU A 111 -1.75 -11.27 -11.52
C LEU A 111 -2.50 -10.88 -12.80
N LYS A 112 -2.14 -11.42 -13.97
CA LYS A 112 -2.89 -11.19 -15.23
C LYS A 112 -4.35 -11.64 -15.10
N ARG A 113 -4.60 -12.83 -14.52
CA ARG A 113 -5.96 -13.31 -14.25
C ARG A 113 -6.73 -12.35 -13.34
N HIS A 114 -6.10 -11.93 -12.24
CA HIS A 114 -6.69 -10.95 -11.32
C HIS A 114 -7.01 -9.62 -12.01
N LEU A 115 -6.14 -9.13 -12.90
CA LEU A 115 -6.39 -7.91 -13.67
C LEU A 115 -7.57 -8.04 -14.64
N THR A 116 -7.84 -9.22 -15.18
CA THR A 116 -9.07 -9.49 -15.95
C THR A 116 -10.32 -9.30 -15.08
N ASP A 117 -10.29 -9.77 -13.83
CA ASP A 117 -11.40 -9.59 -12.88
C ASP A 117 -11.57 -8.12 -12.50
N VAL A 118 -10.47 -7.40 -12.29
CA VAL A 118 -10.47 -5.95 -12.03
C VAL A 118 -11.06 -5.19 -13.20
N LYS A 119 -10.74 -5.56 -14.44
CA LYS A 119 -11.35 -4.96 -15.64
C LYS A 119 -12.87 -5.14 -15.62
N ARG A 120 -13.36 -6.36 -15.38
CA ARG A 120 -14.80 -6.63 -15.31
C ARG A 120 -15.49 -5.80 -14.22
N LEU A 121 -14.86 -5.66 -13.06
CA LEU A 121 -15.37 -4.81 -11.97
C LEU A 121 -15.40 -3.32 -12.35
N HIS A 122 -14.40 -2.85 -13.09
CA HIS A 122 -14.36 -1.48 -13.62
C HIS A 122 -15.45 -1.24 -14.65
N ASP A 123 -15.60 -2.13 -15.62
CA ASP A 123 -16.62 -2.04 -16.67
C ASP A 123 -18.04 -2.04 -16.09
N GLN A 124 -18.27 -2.77 -14.99
CA GLN A 124 -19.52 -2.68 -14.23
C GLN A 124 -19.67 -1.33 -13.51
N ALA A 125 -18.63 -0.86 -12.82
CA ALA A 125 -18.66 0.42 -12.13
C ALA A 125 -18.89 1.61 -13.08
N MET A 126 -18.36 1.54 -14.31
CA MET A 126 -18.62 2.50 -15.37
C MET A 126 -20.10 2.54 -15.75
N ARG A 127 -20.72 1.37 -15.94
CA ARG A 127 -22.17 1.26 -16.21
C ARG A 127 -23.03 1.74 -15.05
N ASP A 128 -22.59 1.51 -13.83
CA ASP A 128 -23.29 1.96 -12.62
C ASP A 128 -23.03 3.45 -12.26
N GLY A 129 -22.23 4.17 -13.06
CA GLY A 129 -21.98 5.61 -12.88
C GLY A 129 -20.95 5.98 -11.79
N TYR A 130 -20.14 5.05 -11.30
CA TYR A 130 -19.10 5.30 -10.28
C TYR A 130 -17.70 4.77 -10.64
N GLY A 131 -17.43 4.56 -11.94
CA GLY A 131 -16.16 3.99 -12.44
C GLY A 131 -14.92 4.88 -12.30
N GLY A 132 -15.08 6.13 -11.84
CA GLY A 132 -13.92 7.00 -11.60
C GLY A 132 -13.08 6.55 -10.40
N VAL A 133 -11.79 6.86 -10.41
CA VAL A 133 -10.87 6.67 -9.27
C VAL A 133 -10.30 7.99 -8.77
N GLU A 134 -9.86 8.05 -7.52
CA GLU A 134 -9.08 9.19 -7.04
C GLU A 134 -7.69 9.20 -7.70
N LEU A 135 -7.29 10.39 -8.16
CA LEU A 135 -5.97 10.66 -8.73
C LEU A 135 -5.21 11.65 -7.83
N PRO A 136 -3.88 11.53 -7.72
CA PRO A 136 -3.05 12.47 -6.98
C PRO A 136 -3.11 13.90 -7.55
N ASP A 137 -3.05 14.88 -6.63
CA ASP A 137 -2.80 16.29 -6.92
C ASP A 137 -3.71 16.89 -8.01
N ALA A 138 -3.12 17.62 -8.96
CA ALA A 138 -3.80 18.26 -10.05
C ALA A 138 -4.00 17.35 -11.28
N LEU A 139 -3.70 16.05 -11.20
CA LEU A 139 -3.77 15.16 -12.37
C LEU A 139 -5.19 15.06 -12.92
N ALA A 140 -6.19 14.97 -12.06
CA ALA A 140 -7.60 14.95 -12.49
C ALA A 140 -8.01 16.25 -13.20
N ARG A 141 -7.40 17.39 -12.86
CA ARG A 141 -7.65 18.68 -13.53
C ARG A 141 -6.97 18.74 -14.90
N LYS A 142 -5.75 18.22 -15.00
CA LYS A 142 -4.97 18.19 -16.26
C LYS A 142 -5.52 17.16 -17.25
N TYR A 143 -6.00 16.02 -16.75
CA TYR A 143 -6.51 14.91 -17.54
C TYR A 143 -7.87 14.45 -16.98
N PRO A 144 -8.98 15.07 -17.42
CA PRO A 144 -10.31 14.80 -16.86
C PRO A 144 -10.80 13.37 -17.12
N ASN A 145 -10.31 12.71 -18.17
CA ASN A 145 -10.68 11.33 -18.51
C ASN A 145 -9.83 10.26 -17.80
N ALA A 146 -8.66 10.64 -17.27
CA ALA A 146 -7.74 9.70 -16.62
C ALA A 146 -8.38 8.91 -15.46
N PRO A 147 -9.27 9.47 -14.61
CA PRO A 147 -9.95 8.71 -13.56
C PRO A 147 -10.75 7.50 -14.05
N PHE A 148 -11.21 7.51 -15.31
CA PHE A 148 -12.10 6.50 -15.89
C PHE A 148 -11.36 5.48 -16.76
N GLU A 149 -10.10 5.75 -17.10
CA GLU A 149 -9.27 4.83 -17.86
C GLU A 149 -8.87 3.61 -17.02
N GLN A 150 -8.81 2.45 -17.66
CA GLN A 150 -8.45 1.19 -17.01
C GLN A 150 -7.06 1.25 -16.37
N GLY A 151 -6.09 1.90 -17.02
CA GLY A 151 -4.70 1.97 -16.56
C GLY A 151 -4.54 2.67 -15.20
N TRP A 152 -5.46 3.58 -14.86
CA TRP A 152 -5.44 4.32 -13.59
C TRP A 152 -6.20 3.63 -12.46
N GLN A 153 -6.94 2.56 -12.74
CA GLN A 153 -7.63 1.82 -11.69
C GLN A 153 -6.63 1.13 -10.77
N TYR A 154 -7.05 0.88 -9.52
CA TYR A 154 -6.22 0.14 -8.58
C TYR A 154 -6.10 -1.33 -9.01
N VAL A 155 -4.90 -1.89 -8.90
CA VAL A 155 -4.68 -3.35 -9.05
C VAL A 155 -5.49 -4.10 -8.00
N PHE A 156 -5.59 -3.57 -6.78
CA PHE A 156 -6.36 -4.19 -5.69
C PHE A 156 -7.51 -3.27 -5.26
N PRO A 157 -8.63 -3.23 -6.00
CA PRO A 157 -9.76 -2.40 -5.63
C PRO A 157 -10.49 -2.97 -4.41
N ALA A 158 -11.14 -2.09 -3.64
CA ALA A 158 -12.03 -2.47 -2.56
C ALA A 158 -13.28 -3.18 -3.10
N ALA A 159 -13.77 -4.16 -2.33
CA ALA A 159 -14.93 -4.96 -2.71
C ALA A 159 -16.21 -4.12 -2.89
N LYS A 160 -16.36 -3.05 -2.10
CA LYS A 160 -17.47 -2.09 -2.19
C LYS A 160 -16.93 -0.68 -2.48
N PRO A 161 -17.67 0.13 -3.26
CA PRO A 161 -17.35 1.55 -3.39
C PRO A 161 -17.60 2.28 -2.07
N SER A 162 -16.97 3.44 -1.92
CA SER A 162 -17.17 4.36 -0.80
C SER A 162 -17.34 5.78 -1.33
N ILE A 163 -17.89 6.66 -0.50
CA ILE A 163 -17.88 8.09 -0.78
C ILE A 163 -16.49 8.61 -0.42
N ASP A 164 -15.83 9.30 -1.36
CA ASP A 164 -14.59 10.00 -1.08
C ASP A 164 -14.88 11.21 -0.19
N PRO A 165 -14.33 11.28 1.04
CA PRO A 165 -14.63 12.37 1.97
C PRO A 165 -14.15 13.74 1.49
N ARG A 166 -13.23 13.81 0.52
CA ARG A 166 -12.72 15.07 -0.02
C ARG A 166 -13.57 15.62 -1.15
N SER A 167 -14.05 14.74 -2.03
CA SER A 167 -14.80 15.14 -3.23
C SER A 167 -16.30 14.87 -3.17
N GLY A 168 -16.79 14.09 -2.19
CA GLY A 168 -18.18 13.66 -2.11
C GLY A 168 -18.59 12.63 -3.17
N VAL A 169 -17.69 12.27 -4.08
CA VAL A 169 -17.99 11.37 -5.20
C VAL A 169 -17.90 9.92 -4.75
N ARG A 170 -18.91 9.11 -5.10
CA ARG A 170 -18.89 7.66 -4.94
C ARG A 170 -17.90 7.04 -5.92
N ARG A 171 -16.92 6.29 -5.40
CA ARG A 171 -15.89 5.62 -6.21
C ARG A 171 -15.30 4.42 -5.48
N ARG A 172 -14.56 3.55 -6.19
CA ARG A 172 -13.82 2.45 -5.54
C ARG A 172 -12.43 2.93 -5.11
N HIS A 173 -12.13 2.75 -3.83
CA HIS A 173 -10.77 2.95 -3.30
C HIS A 173 -9.96 1.65 -3.40
N HIS A 174 -8.68 1.69 -3.06
CA HIS A 174 -7.89 0.47 -2.91
C HIS A 174 -8.33 -0.37 -1.70
N LEU A 175 -7.96 -1.65 -1.71
CA LEU A 175 -8.18 -2.60 -0.64
C LEU A 175 -7.65 -2.05 0.71
N GLY A 176 -8.45 -2.23 1.76
CA GLY A 176 -8.09 -1.78 3.10
C GLY A 176 -6.92 -2.56 3.69
N ARG A 177 -5.90 -1.85 4.19
CA ARG A 177 -4.70 -2.46 4.79
C ARG A 177 -5.01 -3.42 5.94
N SER A 178 -6.02 -3.10 6.75
CA SER A 178 -6.44 -3.89 7.90
C SER A 178 -6.91 -5.30 7.52
N LEU A 179 -7.49 -5.47 6.33
CA LEU A 179 -7.93 -6.78 5.83
C LEU A 179 -6.74 -7.72 5.65
N ILE A 180 -5.69 -7.26 4.98
CA ILE A 180 -4.49 -8.06 4.74
C ILE A 180 -3.73 -8.28 6.04
N GLN A 181 -3.65 -7.27 6.92
CA GLN A 181 -3.04 -7.44 8.24
C GLN A 181 -3.73 -8.53 9.06
N ARG A 182 -5.06 -8.60 9.04
CA ARG A 182 -5.81 -9.68 9.70
C ARG A 182 -5.52 -11.04 9.07
N ALA A 183 -5.48 -11.13 7.74
CA ALA A 183 -5.16 -12.37 7.04
C ALA A 183 -3.75 -12.88 7.38
N VAL A 184 -2.74 -11.99 7.36
CA VAL A 184 -1.36 -12.34 7.74
C VAL A 184 -1.27 -12.79 9.19
N ARG A 185 -1.93 -12.09 10.13
CA ARG A 185 -1.95 -12.51 11.54
C ARG A 185 -2.60 -13.88 11.73
N LYS A 186 -3.69 -14.16 10.99
CA LYS A 186 -4.32 -15.49 11.01
C LYS A 186 -3.36 -16.57 10.51
N ALA A 187 -2.75 -16.34 9.34
CA ALA A 187 -1.78 -17.26 8.76
C ALA A 187 -0.58 -17.51 9.69
N MET A 188 -0.02 -16.47 10.31
CA MET A 188 1.07 -16.61 11.28
C MET A 188 0.70 -17.53 12.45
N ARG A 189 -0.50 -17.36 13.01
CA ARG A 189 -1.00 -18.25 14.09
C ARG A 189 -1.13 -19.69 13.62
N GLU A 190 -1.67 -19.93 12.43
CA GLU A 190 -1.82 -21.27 11.85
C GLU A 190 -0.48 -21.96 11.54
N THR A 191 0.59 -21.17 11.35
CA THR A 191 1.96 -21.68 11.12
C THR A 191 2.82 -21.78 12.37
N GLY A 192 2.29 -21.41 13.56
CA GLY A 192 3.06 -21.40 14.80
C GLY A 192 4.17 -20.34 14.85
N ILE A 193 4.06 -19.26 14.05
CA ILE A 193 5.08 -18.20 14.00
C ILE A 193 4.73 -17.12 15.03
N HIS A 194 5.48 -17.08 16.13
CA HIS A 194 5.25 -16.17 17.26
C HIS A 194 6.04 -14.85 17.20
N LYS A 195 6.76 -14.59 16.10
CA LYS A 195 7.52 -13.34 15.92
C LYS A 195 6.57 -12.13 15.96
N HIS A 196 7.02 -11.03 16.57
CA HIS A 196 6.32 -9.74 16.48
C HIS A 196 6.50 -9.13 15.08
N ALA A 197 5.75 -9.67 14.12
CA ALA A 197 5.89 -9.40 12.69
C ALA A 197 4.52 -9.11 12.06
N GLY A 198 4.53 -8.64 10.81
CA GLY A 198 3.32 -8.40 10.05
C GLY A 198 3.61 -8.02 8.61
N LEU A 199 2.71 -7.24 8.01
CA LEU A 199 2.79 -6.89 6.58
C LEU A 199 4.15 -6.28 6.17
N HIS A 200 4.73 -5.45 7.04
CA HIS A 200 6.02 -4.80 6.81
C HIS A 200 7.21 -5.78 6.83
N THR A 201 7.07 -6.90 7.56
CA THR A 201 8.11 -7.92 7.69
C THR A 201 8.42 -8.61 6.38
N PHE A 202 7.44 -8.81 5.49
CA PHE A 202 7.69 -9.37 4.15
C PHE A 202 8.70 -8.53 3.35
N ARG A 203 8.55 -7.20 3.35
CA ARG A 203 9.50 -6.30 2.69
C ARG A 203 10.88 -6.33 3.35
N HIS A 204 10.94 -6.36 4.69
CA HIS A 204 12.23 -6.44 5.38
C HIS A 204 12.95 -7.74 5.03
N SER A 205 12.21 -8.85 4.99
CA SER A 205 12.75 -10.17 4.64
C SER A 205 13.25 -10.20 3.19
N PHE A 206 12.55 -9.54 2.25
CA PHE A 206 13.05 -9.35 0.88
C PHE A 206 14.42 -8.69 0.84
N ALA A 207 14.58 -7.56 1.53
CA ALA A 207 15.84 -6.83 1.55
C ALA A 207 16.97 -7.67 2.16
N THR A 208 16.69 -8.41 3.24
CA THR A 208 17.67 -9.28 3.88
C THR A 208 18.06 -10.48 3.02
N HIS A 209 17.13 -11.06 2.25
CA HIS A 209 17.43 -12.23 1.41
C HIS A 209 18.09 -11.87 0.06
N LEU A 210 18.26 -10.58 -0.25
CA LEU A 210 19.00 -10.10 -1.42
C LEU A 210 20.43 -9.69 -1.11
N LEU A 211 20.81 -9.64 0.17
CA LEU A 211 22.18 -9.46 0.64
C LEU A 211 22.89 -10.81 0.69
#